data_AF-G3QAX0-F1
#
_entry.id   AF-G3QAX0-F1
#
_cell.length_a   1.000
_cell.length_b   1.000
_cell.length_c   1.000
_cell.angle_alpha   90.00
_cell.angle_beta   90.00
_cell.angle_gamma   90.00
#
_symmetry.space_group_name_H-M   'P 1'
#
loop_
_entity.id
_entity.type
_entity.pdbx_description
1 polymer ?
#
loop_
_entity_poly.entity_id
_entity_poly.type
_entity_poly.pdbx_seq_one_letter_code
_entity_poly.pdbx_strand_id
1 'polypeptide(L)'
;MKVIQARRDRQDKISKLMGDYLLKGFRMLGECCDVCGTILLQDKQHKNYCVSCQELDSDVDKDNPALNAQAALSQVRERQLAAQSTAPSQAPELNGGPSSSSQASVLVPLPRPEHCEGAAAGGRRPPVVPQNPPLQSMLQEAEEAVLIKLRWATNQLQSSASLESSIQLCSLITSCANSLRSLKELS
;
A
#
# COMPACT_ATOMS: atom_id res chain seq x y z
N MET A 1 15.00 5.54 -7.43
CA MET A 1 13.71 5.67 -8.14
C MET A 1 12.99 4.33 -8.44
N LYS A 2 13.35 3.19 -7.81
CA LYS A 2 12.71 1.90 -8.14
C LYS A 2 11.37 1.67 -7.41
N VAL A 3 11.20 2.25 -6.22
CA VAL A 3 10.00 2.04 -5.38
C VAL A 3 8.77 2.75 -5.94
N ILE A 4 8.93 3.96 -6.50
CA ILE A 4 7.80 4.71 -7.07
C ILE A 4 7.28 4.02 -8.34
N GLN A 5 8.19 3.50 -9.18
CA GLN A 5 7.80 2.79 -10.40
C GLN A 5 7.11 1.48 -10.07
N ALA A 6 7.67 0.67 -9.16
CA ALA A 6 7.05 -0.58 -8.72
C ALA A 6 5.64 -0.36 -8.14
N ARG A 7 5.41 0.76 -7.42
CA ARG A 7 4.08 1.11 -6.92
C ARG A 7 3.10 1.48 -8.03
N ARG A 8 3.53 2.24 -9.04
CA ARG A 8 2.72 2.59 -10.22
C ARG A 8 2.35 1.33 -11.02
N ASP A 9 3.33 0.49 -11.31
CA ASP A 9 3.11 -0.74 -12.08
C ASP A 9 2.12 -1.68 -11.35
N ARG A 10 2.19 -1.76 -10.02
CA ARG A 10 1.21 -2.51 -9.22
C ARG A 10 -0.19 -1.88 -9.32
N GLN A 11 -0.30 -0.57 -9.25
CA GLN A 11 -1.58 0.13 -9.38
C GLN A 11 -2.19 0.01 -10.78
N ASP A 12 -1.38 0.00 -11.83
CA ASP A 12 -1.84 -0.19 -13.20
C ASP A 12 -2.39 -1.61 -13.40
N LYS A 13 -1.73 -2.62 -12.83
CA LYS A 13 -2.25 -4.00 -12.81
C LYS A 13 -3.58 -4.10 -12.06
N ILE A 14 -3.70 -3.44 -10.92
CA ILE A 14 -4.96 -3.37 -10.16
C ILE A 14 -6.06 -2.73 -11.02
N SER A 15 -5.77 -1.60 -11.67
CA SER A 15 -6.74 -0.89 -12.52
C SER A 15 -7.23 -1.74 -13.69
N LYS A 16 -6.32 -2.50 -14.31
CA LYS A 16 -6.65 -3.43 -15.39
C LYS A 16 -7.57 -4.56 -14.91
N LEU A 17 -7.19 -5.23 -13.82
CA LEU A 17 -8.00 -6.30 -13.24
C LEU A 17 -9.38 -5.81 -12.79
N MET A 18 -9.44 -4.62 -12.18
CA MET A 18 -10.71 -4.00 -11.81
C MET A 18 -11.62 -3.83 -13.03
N GLY A 19 -11.09 -3.30 -14.14
CA GLY A 19 -11.83 -3.17 -15.40
C GLY A 19 -12.40 -4.51 -15.88
N ASP A 20 -11.59 -5.56 -15.87
CA ASP A 20 -12.01 -6.90 -16.31
C ASP A 20 -13.16 -7.46 -15.44
N TYR A 21 -13.12 -7.24 -14.12
CA TYR A 21 -14.20 -7.67 -13.21
C TYR A 21 -15.49 -6.86 -13.40
N LEU A 22 -15.39 -5.55 -13.68
CA LEU A 22 -16.58 -4.75 -14.01
C LEU A 22 -17.26 -5.24 -15.29
N LEU A 23 -16.48 -5.63 -16.31
CA LEU A 23 -17.01 -6.23 -17.53
C LEU A 23 -17.67 -7.60 -17.30
N LYS A 24 -17.22 -8.37 -16.30
CA LYS A 24 -17.87 -9.62 -15.86
C LYS A 24 -19.19 -9.39 -15.12
N GLY A 25 -19.53 -8.12 -14.81
CA GLY A 25 -20.76 -7.73 -14.13
C GLY A 25 -20.61 -7.58 -12.62
N PHE A 26 -19.39 -7.41 -12.12
CA PHE A 26 -19.15 -7.04 -10.72
C PHE A 26 -19.46 -5.55 -10.55
N ARG A 27 -19.87 -5.16 -9.34
CA ARG A 27 -20.22 -3.78 -9.01
C ARG A 27 -19.12 -3.15 -8.15
N MET A 28 -18.63 -1.98 -8.54
CA MET A 28 -17.69 -1.22 -7.70
C MET A 28 -18.42 -0.65 -6.47
N LEU A 29 -17.83 -0.83 -5.29
CA LEU A 29 -18.35 -0.28 -4.03
C LEU A 29 -17.66 1.05 -3.68
N GLY A 30 -18.25 1.80 -2.77
CA GLY A 30 -17.64 3.01 -2.18
C GLY A 30 -16.77 2.71 -0.95
N GLU A 31 -16.44 1.43 -0.72
CA GLU A 31 -15.68 0.94 0.42
C GLU A 31 -14.29 0.48 -0.04
N CYS A 32 -13.29 0.68 0.82
CA CYS A 32 -11.92 0.25 0.57
C CYS A 32 -11.62 -1.02 1.36
N CYS A 33 -10.70 -1.84 0.86
CA CYS A 33 -10.20 -3.00 1.58
C CYS A 33 -9.31 -2.57 2.75
N ASP A 34 -9.56 -3.10 3.94
CA ASP A 34 -8.79 -2.78 5.16
C ASP A 34 -7.32 -3.23 5.11
N VAL A 35 -6.98 -4.18 4.24
CA VAL A 35 -5.62 -4.73 4.12
C VAL A 35 -4.75 -3.89 3.19
N CYS A 36 -5.26 -3.52 2.02
CA CYS A 36 -4.45 -2.90 0.96
C CYS A 36 -4.96 -1.52 0.51
N GLY A 37 -6.08 -1.04 1.03
CA GLY A 37 -6.69 0.23 0.68
C GLY A 37 -7.28 0.31 -0.73
N THR A 38 -7.34 -0.80 -1.47
CA THR A 38 -7.93 -0.85 -2.82
C THR A 38 -9.46 -0.93 -2.73
N ILE A 39 -10.18 -0.26 -3.62
CA ILE A 39 -11.65 -0.26 -3.66
C ILE A 39 -12.19 -1.70 -3.78
N LEU A 40 -13.24 -2.03 -3.02
CA LEU A 40 -13.89 -3.33 -3.05
C LEU A 40 -14.88 -3.42 -4.24
N LEU A 41 -14.97 -4.62 -4.81
CA LEU A 41 -15.98 -4.97 -5.80
C LEU A 41 -16.99 -5.94 -5.16
N GLN A 42 -18.21 -5.95 -5.67
CA GLN A 42 -19.27 -6.85 -5.25
C GLN A 42 -19.63 -7.79 -6.40
N ASP A 43 -19.60 -9.09 -6.12
CA ASP A 43 -20.06 -10.12 -7.07
C ASP A 43 -21.60 -10.16 -7.14
N LYS A 44 -22.15 -10.90 -8.10
CA LYS A 44 -23.58 -11.18 -8.28
C LYS A 44 -24.22 -11.83 -7.04
N GLN A 45 -23.42 -12.46 -6.18
CA GLN A 45 -23.85 -13.04 -4.90
C GLN A 45 -23.81 -12.03 -3.74
N HIS A 46 -23.63 -10.74 -4.01
CA HIS A 46 -23.48 -9.68 -3.01
C HIS A 46 -22.29 -9.84 -2.05
N LYS A 47 -21.30 -10.65 -2.42
CA LYS A 47 -20.06 -10.82 -1.65
C LYS A 47 -19.05 -9.73 -2.00
N ASN A 48 -18.47 -9.10 -0.98
CA ASN A 48 -17.38 -8.14 -1.12
C ASN A 48 -16.07 -8.87 -1.51
N TYR A 49 -15.39 -8.35 -2.51
CA TYR A 49 -14.24 -8.96 -3.17
C TYR A 49 -13.15 -7.91 -3.43
N CYS A 50 -11.93 -8.19 -2.98
CA CYS A 50 -10.77 -7.33 -3.20
C CYS A 50 -9.87 -7.91 -4.29
N VAL A 51 -9.78 -7.23 -5.45
CA VAL A 51 -8.94 -7.70 -6.57
C VAL A 51 -7.45 -7.71 -6.22
N SER A 52 -6.99 -6.75 -5.41
CA SER A 52 -5.57 -6.67 -5.04
C SER A 52 -5.16 -7.84 -4.13
N CYS A 53 -5.95 -8.18 -3.12
CA CYS A 53 -5.59 -9.24 -2.18
C CYS A 53 -5.84 -10.65 -2.73
N GLN A 54 -6.83 -10.81 -3.61
CA GLN A 54 -7.12 -12.14 -4.15
C GLN A 54 -6.20 -12.53 -5.31
N GLU A 55 -5.86 -11.59 -6.20
CA GLU A 55 -5.15 -11.90 -7.46
C GLU A 55 -3.68 -11.45 -7.46
N LEU A 56 -3.28 -10.47 -6.64
CA LEU A 56 -1.92 -9.93 -6.67
C LEU A 56 -1.05 -10.33 -5.48
N ASP A 57 -1.62 -10.68 -4.31
CA ASP A 57 -0.79 -11.10 -3.16
C ASP A 57 -0.11 -12.46 -3.39
N SER A 58 -0.62 -13.31 -4.29
CA SER A 58 0.03 -14.58 -4.65
C SER A 58 1.33 -14.42 -5.47
N ASP A 59 1.54 -13.28 -6.12
CA ASP A 59 2.71 -13.01 -6.98
C ASP A 59 3.77 -12.10 -6.34
N VAL A 60 3.47 -11.46 -5.19
CA VAL A 60 4.31 -10.39 -4.62
C VAL A 60 5.23 -10.88 -3.49
N ASP A 61 5.00 -12.07 -2.94
CA ASP A 61 5.87 -12.67 -1.90
C ASP A 61 7.30 -13.02 -2.38
N LYS A 62 7.56 -12.98 -3.70
CA LYS A 62 8.86 -13.40 -4.26
C LYS A 62 9.87 -12.27 -4.50
N ASP A 63 9.45 -11.00 -4.55
CA ASP A 63 10.34 -9.88 -4.87
C ASP A 63 10.06 -8.63 -4.02
N ASN A 64 9.99 -8.78 -2.70
CA ASN A 64 10.00 -7.65 -1.78
C ASN A 64 11.41 -7.41 -1.19
N PRO A 65 12.26 -6.56 -1.81
CA PRO A 65 13.59 -6.25 -1.29
C PRO A 65 13.58 -5.44 0.01
N ALA A 66 12.42 -4.99 0.49
CA ALA A 66 12.31 -4.29 1.78
C ALA A 66 12.14 -5.25 2.99
N LEU A 67 11.86 -6.54 2.76
CA LEU A 67 11.57 -7.50 3.82
C LEU A 67 12.55 -8.67 3.93
N ASN A 68 13.48 -8.83 2.98
CA ASN A 68 14.50 -9.87 3.05
C ASN A 68 15.88 -9.28 3.32
N ALA A 69 16.27 -9.19 4.59
CA ALA A 69 17.62 -8.78 5.01
C ALA A 69 18.73 -9.59 4.31
N GLN A 70 18.44 -10.82 3.90
CA GLN A 70 19.35 -11.70 3.18
C GLN A 70 19.68 -11.19 1.76
N ALA A 71 18.75 -10.51 1.09
CA ALA A 71 18.97 -9.94 -0.24
C ALA A 71 19.85 -8.68 -0.21
N ALA A 72 19.73 -7.87 0.85
CA ALA A 72 20.60 -6.73 1.10
C ALA A 72 22.06 -7.17 1.33
N LEU A 73 22.27 -8.25 2.10
CA LEU A 73 23.60 -8.81 2.33
C LEU A 73 24.23 -9.38 1.03
N SER A 74 23.42 -10.00 0.15
CA SER A 74 23.92 -10.49 -1.14
C SER A 74 24.42 -9.36 -2.04
N GLN A 75 23.67 -8.26 -2.16
CA GLN A 75 24.10 -7.12 -3.00
C GLN A 75 25.35 -6.42 -2.45
N VAL A 76 25.50 -6.34 -1.12
CA VAL A 76 26.72 -5.79 -0.50
C VAL A 76 27.92 -6.71 -0.72
N ARG A 77 27.73 -8.03 -0.58
CA ARG A 77 28.76 -9.04 -0.85
C ARG A 77 29.22 -9.00 -2.32
N GLU A 78 28.29 -8.94 -3.26
CA GLU A 78 28.61 -8.84 -4.69
C GLU A 78 29.36 -7.55 -5.02
N ARG A 79 28.97 -6.41 -4.43
CA ARG A 79 29.70 -5.14 -4.56
C ARG A 79 31.10 -5.19 -3.95
N GLN A 80 31.28 -5.86 -2.81
CA GLN A 80 32.61 -6.04 -2.20
C GLN A 80 33.52 -6.94 -3.03
N LEU A 81 32.99 -7.98 -3.68
CA LEU A 81 33.76 -8.86 -4.56
C LEU A 81 34.13 -8.16 -5.88
N ALA A 82 33.24 -7.33 -6.43
CA ALA A 82 33.53 -6.50 -7.60
C ALA A 82 34.57 -5.40 -7.29
N ALA A 83 34.49 -4.76 -6.12
CA ALA A 83 35.43 -3.69 -5.73
C ALA A 83 36.84 -4.19 -5.38
N GLN A 84 36.99 -5.46 -4.94
CA GLN A 84 38.31 -6.06 -4.70
C GLN A 84 39.05 -6.46 -5.99
N SER A 85 38.36 -6.45 -7.13
CA SER A 85 38.97 -6.76 -8.44
C SER A 85 39.53 -5.54 -9.16
N THR A 86 39.44 -4.33 -8.58
CA THR A 86 39.89 -3.11 -9.26
C THR A 86 40.54 -2.11 -8.30
N ALA A 87 41.87 -2.08 -8.30
CA ALA A 87 42.67 -0.93 -7.87
C ALA A 87 44.00 -0.92 -8.65
N PRO A 88 44.65 0.24 -8.87
CA PRO A 88 44.14 1.52 -9.35
C PRO A 88 44.99 2.06 -10.53
N SER A 89 44.47 2.95 -11.38
CA SER A 89 45.32 3.93 -12.11
C SER A 89 44.53 5.04 -12.82
N GLN A 90 44.84 6.27 -12.41
CA GLN A 90 45.00 7.51 -13.20
C GLN A 90 43.76 8.35 -13.60
N ALA A 91 43.72 9.56 -13.04
CA ALA A 91 43.16 10.81 -13.60
C ALA A 91 44.05 11.29 -14.80
N PRO A 92 43.68 12.27 -15.69
CA PRO A 92 43.09 13.59 -15.39
C PRO A 92 42.11 14.25 -16.42
N GLU A 93 41.33 15.21 -15.88
CA GLU A 93 40.99 16.57 -16.37
C GLU A 93 40.17 16.95 -17.65
N LEU A 94 39.49 18.11 -17.48
CA LEU A 94 39.13 19.24 -18.38
C LEU A 94 37.72 19.38 -19.02
N ASN A 95 36.93 20.25 -18.38
CA ASN A 95 36.50 21.59 -18.84
C ASN A 95 35.43 21.76 -19.97
N GLY A 96 34.46 22.64 -19.71
CA GLY A 96 33.71 23.40 -20.74
C GLY A 96 32.18 23.39 -20.67
N GLY A 97 31.57 24.41 -20.02
CA GLY A 97 30.25 24.93 -20.45
C GLY A 97 30.42 25.98 -21.56
N PRO A 98 29.43 26.84 -21.91
CA PRO A 98 28.08 26.99 -21.37
C PRO A 98 26.97 27.30 -22.43
N SER A 99 25.77 27.63 -21.93
CA SER A 99 24.75 28.55 -22.49
C SER A 99 23.83 28.09 -23.64
N SER A 100 22.51 28.14 -23.42
CA SER A 100 21.65 29.29 -23.78
C SER A 100 20.16 28.92 -23.75
N SER A 101 19.35 29.79 -23.11
CA SER A 101 18.08 30.36 -23.62
C SER A 101 16.93 29.39 -24.02
N SER A 102 15.65 29.50 -23.64
CA SER A 102 14.81 30.64 -23.28
C SER A 102 13.47 30.15 -22.71
N GLN A 103 12.97 30.89 -21.73
CA GLN A 103 11.60 31.44 -21.59
C GLN A 103 10.41 30.70 -22.25
N ALA A 104 9.35 30.44 -21.47
CA ALA A 104 8.13 31.27 -21.53
C ALA A 104 7.08 30.82 -20.51
N SER A 105 6.62 31.80 -19.75
CA SER A 105 5.49 31.78 -18.83
C SER A 105 4.18 31.87 -19.62
N VAL A 106 3.14 31.10 -19.27
CA VAL A 106 1.76 31.47 -19.62
C VAL A 106 0.82 31.15 -18.45
N LEU A 107 0.10 32.20 -18.07
CA LEU A 107 -0.93 32.31 -17.06
C LEU A 107 -2.25 31.62 -17.48
N VAL A 108 -2.88 30.98 -16.49
CA VAL A 108 -4.33 30.78 -16.19
C VAL A 108 -5.31 31.52 -17.13
N PRO A 109 -6.39 30.87 -17.63
CA PRO A 109 -7.70 30.99 -16.94
C PRO A 109 -8.61 29.76 -16.93
N LEU A 110 -9.25 29.56 -15.77
CA LEU A 110 -10.50 28.83 -15.56
C LEU A 110 -11.69 29.67 -16.10
N PRO A 111 -12.71 29.04 -16.72
CA PRO A 111 -14.12 29.40 -16.47
C PRO A 111 -14.96 28.12 -16.22
N ARG A 112 -15.67 27.95 -15.09
CA ARG A 112 -17.05 28.39 -14.71
C ARG A 112 -18.19 27.77 -15.58
N PRO A 113 -19.43 27.69 -15.08
CA PRO A 113 -20.20 26.45 -14.92
C PRO A 113 -21.53 26.47 -15.70
N GLU A 114 -21.99 25.31 -16.17
CA GLU A 114 -23.31 25.23 -16.82
C GLU A 114 -24.30 24.44 -15.96
N HIS A 115 -25.15 25.21 -15.28
CA HIS A 115 -26.53 24.85 -14.90
C HIS A 115 -27.32 24.69 -16.22
N CYS A 116 -28.28 23.77 -16.39
CA CYS A 116 -29.60 23.89 -15.79
C CYS A 116 -30.46 22.59 -15.80
N GLU A 117 -31.21 22.47 -14.70
CA GLU A 117 -32.61 22.04 -14.56
C GLU A 117 -33.11 20.69 -15.10
N GLY A 118 -33.59 19.87 -14.15
CA GLY A 118 -34.45 18.70 -14.41
C GLY A 118 -35.13 18.23 -13.12
N ALA A 119 -36.43 18.46 -13.00
CA ALA A 119 -37.22 18.50 -11.78
C ALA A 119 -37.52 17.14 -11.09
N ALA A 120 -37.88 17.28 -9.80
CA ALA A 120 -38.93 16.57 -9.05
C ALA A 120 -38.78 15.07 -8.72
N ALA A 121 -38.55 14.79 -7.44
CA ALA A 121 -39.52 14.08 -6.59
C ALA A 121 -39.07 14.08 -5.13
N GLY A 122 -39.99 14.44 -4.24
CA GLY A 122 -39.74 14.57 -2.81
C GLY A 122 -39.42 13.25 -2.10
N GLY A 123 -38.52 13.35 -1.13
CA GLY A 123 -38.29 12.33 -0.12
C GLY A 123 -37.54 12.97 1.04
N ARG A 124 -38.22 13.16 2.17
CA ARG A 124 -37.57 13.60 3.42
C ARG A 124 -36.49 12.56 3.79
N ARG A 125 -35.22 12.91 3.60
CA ARG A 125 -34.10 12.19 4.24
C ARG A 125 -33.75 12.94 5.53
N PRO A 126 -33.62 12.27 6.68
CA PRO A 126 -32.97 12.87 7.83
C PRO A 126 -31.51 13.21 7.48
N PRO A 127 -30.92 14.24 8.09
CA PRO A 127 -29.52 14.56 7.86
C PRO A 127 -28.66 13.41 8.41
N VAL A 128 -28.04 12.64 7.52
CA VAL A 128 -26.93 11.76 7.88
C VAL A 128 -25.77 12.69 8.22
N VAL A 129 -25.58 12.92 9.52
CA VAL A 129 -24.39 13.54 10.06
C VAL A 129 -23.19 12.68 9.62
N PRO A 130 -22.15 13.23 8.97
CA PRO A 130 -20.89 12.53 8.85
C PRO A 130 -20.27 12.53 10.25
N GLN A 131 -20.60 11.52 11.05
CA GLN A 131 -19.85 11.25 12.27
C GLN A 131 -18.53 10.64 11.83
N ASN A 132 -17.57 11.51 11.53
CA ASN A 132 -16.18 11.10 11.56
C ASN A 132 -15.94 10.62 13.01
N PRO A 133 -15.63 9.34 13.26
CA PRO A 133 -15.36 8.89 14.62
C PRO A 133 -14.23 9.77 15.17
N PRO A 134 -14.26 10.18 16.45
CA PRO A 134 -13.12 10.86 17.04
C PRO A 134 -11.89 9.99 16.81
N LEU A 135 -10.77 10.57 16.36
CA LEU A 135 -9.51 9.84 16.09
C LEU A 135 -9.16 8.82 17.19
N GLN A 136 -9.50 9.16 18.43
CA GLN A 136 -9.32 8.34 19.61
C GLN A 136 -10.12 7.03 19.59
N SER A 137 -11.34 6.99 19.04
CA SER A 137 -12.09 5.73 18.90
C SER A 137 -11.49 4.82 17.84
N MET A 138 -10.95 5.40 16.75
CA MET A 138 -10.27 4.62 15.71
C MET A 138 -8.95 4.02 16.22
N LEU A 139 -8.18 4.78 17.00
CA LEU A 139 -6.96 4.28 17.64
C LEU A 139 -7.28 3.15 18.64
N GLN A 140 -8.35 3.31 19.42
CA GLN A 140 -8.77 2.30 20.40
C GLN A 140 -9.25 1.01 19.72
N GLU A 141 -10.02 1.10 18.63
CA GLU A 141 -10.45 -0.06 17.86
C GLU A 141 -9.26 -0.79 17.19
N ALA A 142 -8.30 -0.03 16.66
CA ALA A 142 -7.07 -0.59 16.12
C ALA A 142 -6.22 -1.28 17.19
N GLU A 143 -6.09 -0.67 18.38
CA GLU A 143 -5.37 -1.27 19.52
C GLU A 143 -6.01 -2.60 19.93
N GLU A 144 -7.33 -2.63 20.06
CA GLU A 144 -8.07 -3.84 20.43
C GLU A 144 -7.88 -4.96 19.39
N ALA A 145 -8.00 -4.65 18.10
CA ALA A 145 -7.79 -5.62 17.02
C ALA A 145 -6.37 -6.25 17.07
N VAL A 146 -5.35 -5.42 17.33
CA VAL A 146 -3.96 -5.91 17.43
C VAL A 146 -3.77 -6.78 18.69
N LEU A 147 -4.36 -6.41 19.82
CA LEU A 147 -4.31 -7.21 21.05
C LEU A 147 -5.00 -8.58 20.90
N ILE A 148 -6.13 -8.63 20.19
CA ILE A 148 -6.82 -9.89 19.87
C ILE A 148 -5.88 -10.80 19.06
N LYS A 149 -5.24 -10.26 18.02
CA LYS A 149 -4.32 -11.04 17.18
C LYS A 149 -3.09 -11.51 17.94
N LEU A 150 -2.55 -10.66 18.81
CA LEU A 150 -1.42 -11.00 19.69
C LEU A 150 -1.76 -12.17 20.61
N ARG A 151 -2.94 -12.14 21.24
CA ARG A 151 -3.42 -13.23 22.09
C ARG A 151 -3.58 -14.52 21.29
N TRP A 152 -4.20 -14.46 20.12
CA TRP A 152 -4.35 -15.61 19.23
C TRP A 152 -2.99 -16.22 18.87
N ALA A 153 -2.02 -15.39 18.46
CA ALA A 153 -0.70 -15.85 18.06
C ALA A 153 0.04 -16.51 19.24
N THR A 154 -0.08 -15.95 20.45
CA THR A 154 0.52 -16.49 21.67
C THR A 154 -0.10 -17.85 22.04
N ASN A 155 -1.43 -17.99 21.93
CA ASN A 155 -2.10 -19.25 22.21
C ASN A 155 -1.72 -20.34 21.18
N GLN A 156 -1.70 -19.98 19.88
CA GLN A 156 -1.29 -20.92 18.83
C GLN A 156 0.16 -21.36 18.99
N LEU A 157 1.04 -20.46 19.44
CA LEU A 157 2.45 -20.78 19.65
C LEU A 157 2.62 -21.85 20.73
N GLN A 158 1.83 -21.80 21.81
CA GLN A 158 1.87 -22.82 22.87
C GLN A 158 1.46 -24.21 22.39
N SER A 159 0.53 -24.28 21.44
CA SER A 159 0.09 -25.55 20.83
C SER A 159 0.95 -26.02 19.65
N SER A 160 1.86 -25.17 19.15
CA SER A 160 2.60 -25.46 17.92
C SER A 160 3.75 -26.42 18.20
N ALA A 161 3.73 -27.57 17.52
CA ALA A 161 4.84 -28.54 17.53
C ALA A 161 5.80 -28.36 16.34
N SER A 162 5.52 -27.40 15.43
CA SER A 162 6.34 -27.13 14.26
C SER A 162 7.23 -25.91 14.50
N LEU A 163 8.52 -26.07 14.25
CA LEU A 163 9.50 -24.99 14.37
C LEU A 163 9.18 -23.84 13.41
N GLU A 164 8.82 -24.15 12.15
CA GLU A 164 8.51 -23.13 11.14
C GLU A 164 7.27 -22.31 11.54
N SER A 165 6.21 -22.98 12.00
CA SER A 165 5.00 -22.31 12.49
C SER A 165 5.32 -21.42 13.70
N SER A 166 6.18 -21.90 14.60
CA SER A 166 6.59 -21.13 15.77
C SER A 166 7.36 -19.86 15.39
N ILE A 167 8.25 -19.94 14.40
CA ILE A 167 8.98 -18.77 13.87
C ILE A 167 8.01 -17.75 13.28
N GLN A 168 7.04 -18.20 12.47
CA GLN A 168 6.03 -17.32 11.89
C GLN A 168 5.17 -16.63 12.97
N LEU A 169 4.74 -17.37 13.98
CA LEU A 169 3.97 -16.83 15.10
C LEU A 169 4.78 -15.83 15.93
N CYS A 170 6.06 -16.09 16.18
CA CYS A 170 6.96 -15.15 16.85
C CYS A 170 7.17 -13.85 16.04
N SER A 171 7.28 -13.96 14.72
CA SER A 171 7.35 -12.79 13.82
C SER A 171 6.07 -11.97 13.86
N LEU A 172 4.90 -12.63 13.87
CA LEU A 172 3.60 -11.98 14.01
C LEU A 172 3.47 -11.27 15.37
N ILE A 173 3.86 -11.92 16.47
CA ILE A 173 3.87 -11.34 17.83
C ILE A 173 4.75 -10.07 17.87
N THR A 174 5.94 -10.13 17.27
CA THR A 174 6.86 -8.99 17.20
C THR A 174 6.24 -7.85 16.40
N SER A 175 5.57 -8.16 15.29
CA SER A 175 4.89 -7.16 14.45
C SER A 175 3.73 -6.50 15.20
N CYS A 176 2.89 -7.27 15.90
CA CYS A 176 1.84 -6.72 16.77
C CYS A 176 2.41 -5.80 17.86
N ALA A 177 3.52 -6.18 18.51
CA ALA A 177 4.15 -5.34 19.52
C ALA A 177 4.67 -3.99 18.95
N ASN A 178 5.22 -4.01 17.74
CA ASN A 178 5.64 -2.79 17.05
C ASN A 178 4.43 -1.92 16.68
N SER A 179 3.36 -2.50 16.14
CA SER A 179 2.12 -1.78 15.84
C SER A 179 1.52 -1.10 17.06
N LEU A 180 1.49 -1.78 18.22
CA LEU A 180 1.01 -1.17 19.47
C LEU A 180 1.87 0.01 19.92
N ARG A 181 3.20 -0.08 19.74
CA ARG A 181 4.11 1.04 20.05
C ARG A 181 3.80 2.25 19.16
N SER A 182 3.62 2.03 17.86
CA SER A 182 3.26 3.09 16.92
C SER A 182 1.90 3.71 17.21
N LEU A 183 0.90 2.91 17.60
CA LEU A 183 -0.42 3.44 18.01
C LEU A 183 -0.32 4.32 19.26
N LYS A 184 0.54 3.94 20.22
CA LYS A 184 0.78 4.71 21.45
C LYS A 184 1.57 6.00 21.23
N GLU A 185 2.37 6.08 20.18
CA GLU A 185 3.03 7.32 19.76
C GLU A 185 2.05 8.32 19.12
N LEU A 186 0.88 7.84 18.66
CA LEU A 186 -0.16 8.64 18.02
C LEU A 186 -1.28 9.10 18.97
N SER A 187 -1.33 8.56 20.20
CA SER A 187 -2.28 8.93 21.25
C SER A 187 -1.78 10.08 22.11
#